data_AF-A0A2D9CHS6-F1
#
_entry.id   AF-A0A2D9CHS6-F1
#
_cell.length_a   1.000
_cell.length_b   1.000
_cell.length_c   1.000
_cell.angle_alpha   90.00
_cell.angle_beta   90.00
_cell.angle_gamma   90.00
#
_symmetry.space_group_name_H-M   'P 1'
#
loop_
_entity.id
_entity.type
_entity.pdbx_description
1 polymer ?
#
loop_
_entity_poly.entity_id
_entity_poly.type
_entity_poly.pdbx_seq_one_letter_code
_entity_poly.pdbx_strand_id
1 'polypeptide(L)'
;MAVPDRVKSTMKRLGLKGVNKPKRTPDHATKSHVVMASEGGKYKLIRFGEQGASTAGKPKSGESDKMKKKRKSFKSRHAKNIKKGKMSAAYWADKVKW
;
A
#
# COMPACT_ATOMS: atom_id res chain seq x y z
N MET A 1 -1.48 15.46 -17.06
CA MET A 1 -0.07 15.82 -16.75
C MET A 1 0.81 14.62 -17.04
N ALA A 2 1.86 14.81 -17.84
CA ALA A 2 2.88 13.79 -18.04
C ALA A 2 3.57 13.49 -16.69
N VAL A 3 3.92 12.22 -16.46
CA VAL A 3 4.72 11.84 -15.29
C VAL A 3 6.12 12.45 -15.43
N PRO A 4 6.64 13.20 -14.44
CA PRO A 4 7.97 13.79 -14.53
C PRO A 4 9.06 12.73 -14.73
N ASP A 5 10.13 13.04 -15.47
CA ASP A 5 11.16 12.04 -15.78
C ASP A 5 11.89 11.52 -14.54
N ARG A 6 12.04 12.35 -13.50
CA ARG A 6 12.56 11.89 -12.19
C ARG A 6 11.71 10.79 -11.55
N VAL A 7 10.39 10.84 -11.78
CA VAL A 7 9.44 9.86 -11.25
C VAL A 7 9.56 8.58 -12.08
N LYS A 8 9.64 8.69 -13.42
CA LYS A 8 9.87 7.55 -14.31
C LYS A 8 11.19 6.84 -14.00
N SER A 9 12.29 7.58 -13.79
CA SER A 9 13.59 6.99 -13.47
C SER A 9 13.59 6.25 -12.14
N THR A 10 12.96 6.83 -11.11
CA THR A 10 12.77 6.17 -9.80
C THR A 10 11.92 4.91 -9.93
N MET A 11 10.84 4.96 -10.72
CA MET A 11 9.99 3.80 -10.99
C MET A 11 10.74 2.69 -11.72
N LYS A 12 11.54 3.04 -12.74
CA LYS A 12 12.39 2.08 -13.47
C LYS A 12 13.39 1.41 -12.54
N ARG A 13 14.08 2.18 -11.69
CA ARG A 13 15.03 1.66 -10.68
C ARG A 13 14.37 0.66 -9.71
N LEU A 14 13.12 0.90 -9.33
CA LEU A 14 12.36 0.02 -8.42
C LEU A 14 11.56 -1.07 -9.17
N GLY A 15 11.61 -1.08 -10.50
CA GLY A 15 10.84 -1.98 -11.36
C GLY A 15 9.33 -1.86 -11.17
N LEU A 16 8.82 -0.64 -10.97
CA LEU A 16 7.38 -0.34 -10.88
C LEU A 16 6.77 -0.24 -12.28
N LYS A 17 5.64 -0.91 -12.50
CA LYS A 17 4.92 -0.94 -13.80
C LYS A 17 4.11 0.34 -14.10
N GLY A 18 3.98 1.25 -13.13
CA GLY A 18 3.12 2.43 -13.28
C GLY A 18 2.93 3.18 -11.97
N VAL A 19 2.40 4.40 -12.06
CA VAL A 19 1.89 5.12 -10.90
C VAL A 19 0.62 4.44 -10.39
N ASN A 20 0.39 4.49 -9.08
CA ASN A 20 -0.73 3.84 -8.39
C ASN A 20 -0.82 2.31 -8.63
N LYS A 21 0.28 1.67 -9.06
CA LYS A 21 0.41 0.22 -9.24
C LYS A 21 1.41 -0.33 -8.22
N PRO A 22 0.96 -0.85 -7.07
CA PRO A 22 1.86 -1.37 -6.04
C PRO A 22 2.55 -2.66 -6.50
N LYS A 23 3.75 -2.91 -5.98
CA LYS A 23 4.55 -4.11 -6.22
C LYS A 23 5.12 -4.63 -4.89
N ARG A 24 5.31 -5.96 -4.79
CA ARG A 24 6.04 -6.58 -3.68
C ARG A 24 7.54 -6.26 -3.74
N THR A 25 8.15 -6.11 -2.58
CA THR A 25 9.58 -5.87 -2.40
C THR A 25 10.13 -6.90 -1.41
N PRO A 26 10.43 -8.14 -1.86
CA PRO A 26 10.94 -9.18 -0.97
C PRO A 26 12.28 -8.78 -0.34
N ASP A 27 13.16 -8.12 -1.10
CA ASP A 27 14.53 -7.78 -0.67
C ASP A 27 14.62 -6.53 0.21
N HIS A 28 13.48 -5.91 0.55
CA HIS A 28 13.47 -4.75 1.44
C HIS A 28 13.34 -5.21 2.89
N ALA A 29 14.28 -4.78 3.74
CA ALA A 29 14.41 -5.21 5.13
C ALA A 29 13.10 -5.17 5.93
N THR A 30 12.36 -4.06 5.88
CA THR A 30 11.21 -3.84 6.79
C THR A 30 9.84 -3.72 6.11
N LYS A 31 9.78 -3.55 4.78
CA LYS A 31 8.55 -3.21 4.06
C LYS A 31 8.31 -4.20 2.94
N SER A 32 7.11 -4.77 2.93
CA SER A 32 6.71 -5.82 1.99
C SER A 32 6.34 -5.29 0.59
N HIS A 33 5.96 -4.01 0.47
CA HIS A 33 5.50 -3.42 -0.78
C HIS A 33 5.99 -1.98 -1.00
N VAL A 34 5.99 -1.57 -2.26
CA VAL A 34 6.24 -0.20 -2.70
C VAL A 34 5.27 0.22 -3.79
N VAL A 35 4.92 1.51 -3.83
CA VAL A 35 4.11 2.12 -4.87
C VAL A 35 4.56 3.56 -5.12
N MET A 36 4.53 3.98 -6.38
CA MET A 36 4.59 5.39 -6.73
C MET A 36 3.16 5.95 -6.73
N ALA A 37 2.74 6.56 -5.62
CA ALA A 37 1.41 7.15 -5.51
C ALA A 37 1.34 8.46 -6.29
N SER A 38 0.19 8.72 -6.92
CA SER A 38 -0.09 9.95 -7.66
C SER A 38 -1.52 10.41 -7.42
N GLU A 39 -1.70 11.66 -7.00
CA GLU A 39 -3.00 12.30 -6.74
C GLU A 39 -2.87 13.82 -6.78
N GLY A 40 -3.80 14.52 -7.44
CA GLY A 40 -3.80 16.00 -7.49
C GLY A 40 -2.52 16.63 -8.03
N GLY A 41 -1.89 16.02 -9.05
CA GLY A 41 -0.62 16.49 -9.63
C GLY A 41 0.62 16.20 -8.79
N LYS A 42 0.48 15.59 -7.60
CA LYS A 42 1.60 15.23 -6.72
C LYS A 42 1.98 13.77 -6.90
N TYR A 43 3.26 13.48 -6.73
CA TYR A 43 3.83 12.13 -6.76
C TYR A 43 4.57 11.83 -5.46
N LYS A 44 4.37 10.64 -4.90
CA LYS A 44 5.03 10.20 -3.67
C LYS A 44 5.41 8.73 -3.75
N LEU A 45 6.67 8.42 -3.50
CA LEU A 45 7.10 7.04 -3.30
C LEU A 45 6.67 6.60 -1.90
N ILE A 46 5.89 5.53 -1.81
CA ILE A 46 5.37 5.00 -0.55
C ILE A 46 5.77 3.53 -0.43
N ARG A 47 6.52 3.21 0.61
CA ARG A 47 6.73 1.83 1.06
C ARG A 47 5.75 1.51 2.18
N PHE A 48 5.05 0.39 2.09
CA PHE A 48 3.98 0.06 3.01
C PHE A 48 3.90 -1.44 3.30
N GLY A 49 3.21 -1.77 4.40
CA GLY A 49 3.08 -3.12 4.93
C GLY A 49 4.40 -3.64 5.51
N GLU A 50 4.34 -4.23 6.69
CA GLU A 50 5.50 -4.85 7.33
C GLU A 50 5.88 -6.16 6.63
N GLN A 51 7.18 -6.42 6.51
CA GLN A 51 7.72 -7.68 6.00
C GLN A 51 7.45 -8.81 7.01
N GLY A 52 7.10 -10.01 6.53
CA GLY A 52 6.80 -11.15 7.41
C GLY A 52 5.49 -11.06 8.21
N ALA A 53 4.80 -9.92 8.21
CA ALA A 53 3.57 -9.76 8.98
C ALA A 53 2.38 -10.55 8.39
N SER A 54 1.81 -11.42 9.21
CA SER A 54 0.57 -12.15 8.95
C SER A 54 -0.65 -11.25 9.17
N THR A 55 -1.13 -10.62 8.09
CA THR A 55 -2.37 -9.81 8.11
C THR A 55 -3.60 -10.71 7.96
N ALA A 56 -4.78 -10.18 8.32
CA ALA A 56 -6.04 -10.91 8.08
C ALA A 56 -6.32 -11.15 6.59
N GLY A 57 -5.60 -10.44 5.70
CA GLY A 57 -5.84 -10.46 4.28
C GLY A 57 -7.14 -9.75 3.91
N LYS A 58 -7.42 -9.74 2.61
CA LYS A 58 -8.72 -9.30 2.08
C LYS A 58 -9.84 -10.20 2.61
N PRO A 59 -11.08 -9.68 2.74
CA PRO A 59 -12.25 -10.50 3.08
C PRO A 59 -12.37 -11.71 2.17
N LYS A 60 -12.61 -12.87 2.76
CA LYS A 60 -12.87 -14.13 2.05
C LYS A 60 -14.12 -14.79 2.62
N SER A 61 -14.86 -15.48 1.76
CA SER A 61 -16.02 -16.27 2.21
C SER A 61 -15.55 -17.35 3.18
N GLY A 62 -16.29 -17.56 4.27
CA GLY A 62 -15.94 -18.51 5.32
C GLY A 62 -14.80 -18.07 6.26
N GLU A 63 -14.37 -16.81 6.23
CA GLU A 63 -13.33 -16.35 7.17
C GLU A 63 -13.83 -16.33 8.62
N SER A 64 -12.94 -16.70 9.55
CA SER A 64 -13.25 -16.69 10.98
C SER A 64 -13.54 -15.28 11.49
N ASP A 65 -14.39 -15.18 12.51
CA ASP A 65 -14.69 -13.89 13.14
C ASP A 65 -13.46 -13.22 13.75
N LYS A 66 -12.43 -14.00 14.10
CA LYS A 66 -11.12 -13.50 14.52
C LYS A 66 -10.46 -12.66 13.41
N MET A 67 -10.54 -13.08 12.15
CA MET A 67 -9.99 -12.33 11.01
C MET A 67 -10.79 -11.06 10.74
N LYS A 68 -12.13 -11.13 10.81
CA LYS A 68 -13.02 -9.95 10.69
C LYS A 68 -12.72 -8.92 11.77
N LYS A 69 -12.58 -9.33 13.03
CA LYS A 69 -12.23 -8.44 14.16
C LYS A 69 -10.84 -7.82 13.99
N LYS A 70 -9.83 -8.59 13.55
CA LYS A 70 -8.49 -8.06 13.24
C LYS A 70 -8.55 -6.98 12.16
N ARG A 71 -9.31 -7.20 11.07
CA ARG A 71 -9.50 -6.21 10.00
C ARG A 71 -10.22 -4.95 10.51
N LYS A 72 -11.30 -5.12 11.28
CA LYS A 72 -12.04 -4.00 11.90
C LYS A 72 -11.13 -3.17 12.80
N SER A 73 -10.30 -3.81 13.63
CA SER A 73 -9.32 -3.12 14.49
C SER A 73 -8.28 -2.34 13.68
N PHE A 74 -7.74 -2.93 12.60
CA PHE A 74 -6.83 -2.22 11.70
C PHE A 74 -7.49 -0.97 11.10
N LYS A 75 -8.69 -1.14 10.52
CA LYS A 75 -9.44 -0.03 9.92
C LYS A 75 -9.79 1.06 10.93
N SER A 76 -10.16 0.69 12.16
CA SER A 76 -10.43 1.64 13.24
C SER A 76 -9.19 2.46 13.61
N ARG A 77 -8.05 1.81 13.87
CA ARG A 77 -6.79 2.49 14.24
C ARG A 77 -6.23 3.37 13.13
N HIS A 78 -6.45 3.00 11.87
CA HIS A 78 -5.89 3.72 10.73
C HIS A 78 -6.90 4.52 9.91
N ALA A 79 -8.16 4.63 10.35
CA ALA A 79 -9.24 5.28 9.61
C ALA A 79 -8.86 6.67 9.09
N LYS A 80 -8.28 7.52 9.96
CA LYS A 80 -7.83 8.88 9.60
C LYS A 80 -6.82 8.88 8.46
N ASN A 81 -5.90 7.91 8.45
CA ASN A 81 -4.87 7.82 7.40
C ASN A 81 -5.38 7.12 6.14
N ILE A 82 -6.36 6.23 6.23
CA ILE A 82 -7.02 5.64 5.05
C ILE A 82 -7.81 6.72 4.30
N LYS A 83 -8.50 7.61 5.03
CA LYS A 83 -9.24 8.75 4.48
C LYS A 83 -8.37 9.74 3.70
N LYS A 84 -7.05 9.78 3.95
CA LYS A 84 -6.09 10.62 3.20
C LYS A 84 -5.85 10.13 1.76
N GLY A 85 -6.43 8.99 1.35
CA GLY A 85 -6.40 8.53 -0.03
C GLY A 85 -5.03 7.98 -0.46
N LYS A 86 -4.74 8.08 -1.76
CA LYS A 86 -3.59 7.40 -2.40
C LYS A 86 -2.26 7.91 -1.88
N MET A 87 -2.22 9.09 -1.27
CA MET A 87 -1.01 9.67 -0.70
C MET A 87 -0.60 9.07 0.67
N SER A 88 -1.35 8.07 1.17
CA SER A 88 -1.13 7.45 2.47
C SER A 88 -0.72 5.97 2.39
N ALA A 89 0.26 5.58 3.20
CA ALA A 89 0.67 4.19 3.35
C ALA A 89 -0.46 3.29 3.90
N ALA A 90 -1.31 3.84 4.77
CA ALA A 90 -2.43 3.09 5.36
C ALA A 90 -3.49 2.75 4.30
N TYR A 91 -3.76 3.65 3.35
CA TYR A 91 -4.67 3.39 2.23
C TYR A 91 -4.17 2.22 1.38
N TRP A 92 -2.88 2.20 1.05
CA TRP A 92 -2.30 1.10 0.26
C TRP A 92 -2.25 -0.22 1.04
N ALA A 93 -1.93 -0.16 2.33
CA ALA A 93 -1.99 -1.34 3.19
C ALA A 93 -3.42 -1.89 3.28
N ASP A 94 -4.43 -1.02 3.43
CA ASP A 94 -5.84 -1.43 3.44
C ASP A 94 -6.22 -2.08 2.11
N LYS A 95 -5.99 -1.38 0.99
CA LYS A 95 -6.36 -1.85 -0.35
C LYS A 95 -5.70 -3.18 -0.77
N VAL A 96 -4.46 -3.41 -0.35
CA VAL A 96 -3.66 -4.57 -0.79
C VAL A 96 -3.67 -5.71 0.23
N LYS A 97 -3.63 -5.42 1.53
CA LYS A 97 -3.40 -6.41 2.59
C LYS A 97 -4.57 -6.62 3.56
N TRP A 98 -5.58 -5.74 3.60
CA TRP A 98 -6.73 -5.82 4.52
C TRP A 98 -8.06 -5.76 3.79
#